data_AF-G4RGS4-F1
#
_entry.id   AF-G4RGS4-F1
#
_cell.length_a   1.000
_cell.length_b   1.000
_cell.length_c   1.000
_cell.angle_alpha   90.00
_cell.angle_beta   90.00
_cell.angle_gamma   90.00
#
_symmetry.space_group_name_H-M   'P 1'
#
loop_
_entity.id
_entity.type
_entity.pdbx_description
1 polymer ?
#
loop_
_entity_poly.entity_id
_entity_poly.type
_entity_poly.pdbx_seq_one_letter_code
_entity_poly.pdbx_strand_id
1 'polypeptide(L)'
;MADEKKSSRFPSILTGLRGALMLLAGIYAVLFPGAALLVLTTFAAALFVIDGVLGLWAITFGGGKTGNFWFDVVRNALSIIVGILILISPLLGTLITAAFLVYLVAFQAIFVGGMEIVVVVRERELYAKIWPVLLSGVLYVLFGLLLVFWPLEAAVALVMVGGVLMMVFAFGLMGLAWRLYRAGH
;
A
#
# COMPACT_ATOMS: atom_id res chain seq x y z
N MET A 1 24.21 7.98 -36.12
CA MET A 1 24.75 6.78 -35.45
C MET A 1 25.21 7.00 -33.99
N ALA A 2 24.95 8.16 -33.37
CA ALA A 2 25.28 8.43 -31.96
C ALA A 2 24.08 8.29 -30.99
N ASP A 3 22.88 8.02 -31.51
CA ASP A 3 21.63 8.06 -30.72
C ASP A 3 21.21 6.69 -30.15
N GLU A 4 21.67 5.56 -30.74
CA GLU A 4 21.29 4.22 -30.28
C GLU A 4 21.98 3.78 -28.97
N LYS A 5 23.15 4.36 -28.64
CA LYS A 5 23.94 3.97 -27.45
C LYS A 5 23.41 4.53 -26.12
N LYS A 6 22.49 5.50 -26.17
CA LYS A 6 21.88 6.14 -24.98
C LYS A 6 20.59 5.45 -24.53
N SER A 7 20.02 4.59 -25.39
CA SER A 7 18.78 3.83 -25.15
C SER A 7 19.01 2.56 -24.32
N SER A 8 20.15 1.89 -24.51
CA SER A 8 20.73 1.01 -23.47
C SER A 8 21.21 1.91 -22.31
N ARG A 9 21.62 1.48 -21.12
CA ARG A 9 21.86 2.30 -19.92
C ARG A 9 20.65 3.01 -19.30
N PHE A 10 19.69 3.50 -20.08
CA PHE A 10 18.50 4.15 -19.52
C PHE A 10 17.72 3.22 -18.57
N PRO A 11 17.49 1.93 -18.91
CA PRO A 11 16.86 0.97 -18.00
C PRO A 11 17.66 0.73 -16.71
N SER A 12 18.98 0.63 -16.81
CA SER A 12 19.84 0.39 -15.64
C SER A 12 19.90 1.61 -14.71
N ILE A 13 19.95 2.82 -15.25
CA ILE A 13 19.92 4.08 -14.48
C ILE A 13 18.58 4.25 -13.76
N LEU A 14 17.45 4.05 -14.44
CA LEU A 14 16.12 4.15 -13.83
C LEU A 14 15.97 3.13 -12.68
N THR A 15 16.45 1.91 -12.89
CA THR A 15 16.41 0.85 -11.87
C THR A 15 17.28 1.20 -10.66
N GLY A 16 18.49 1.72 -10.91
CA GLY A 16 19.39 2.18 -9.86
C GLY A 16 18.82 3.36 -9.07
N LEU A 17 18.24 4.36 -9.76
CA LEU A 17 17.60 5.51 -9.12
C LEU A 17 16.40 5.08 -8.28
N ARG A 18 15.54 4.20 -8.79
CA ARG A 18 14.43 3.63 -8.02
C ARG A 18 14.92 2.92 -6.76
N GLY A 19 15.96 2.09 -6.88
CA GLY A 19 16.58 1.44 -5.72
C GLY A 19 17.13 2.43 -4.70
N ALA A 20 17.84 3.47 -5.14
CA ALA A 20 18.35 4.52 -4.27
C ALA A 20 17.25 5.29 -3.53
N LEU A 21 16.18 5.66 -4.24
CA LEU A 21 15.02 6.33 -3.65
C LEU A 21 14.31 5.42 -2.63
N MET A 22 14.12 4.13 -2.95
CA MET A 22 13.55 3.16 -2.02
C MET A 22 14.42 2.99 -0.77
N LEU A 23 15.75 2.98 -0.91
CA LEU A 23 16.66 2.88 0.23
C LEU A 23 16.53 4.10 1.15
N LEU A 24 16.56 5.31 0.58
CA LEU A 24 16.42 6.55 1.34
C LEU A 24 15.05 6.65 2.02
N ALA A 25 13.97 6.32 1.30
CA ALA A 25 12.62 6.28 1.85
C ALA A 25 12.50 5.25 2.98
N GLY A 26 13.11 4.07 2.81
CA GLY A 26 13.11 3.01 3.82
C GLY A 26 13.86 3.43 5.10
N ILE A 27 15.03 4.06 4.95
CA ILE A 27 15.78 4.61 6.09
C ILE A 27 14.95 5.69 6.80
N TYR A 28 14.35 6.61 6.04
CA TYR A 28 13.51 7.67 6.60
C TYR A 28 12.30 7.09 7.36
N ALA A 29 11.64 6.07 6.81
CA ALA A 29 10.50 5.41 7.43
C ALA A 29 10.83 4.70 8.74
N VAL A 30 12.04 4.13 8.87
CA VAL A 30 12.47 3.46 10.10
C VAL A 30 12.93 4.45 11.16
N LEU A 31 13.66 5.50 10.76
CA LEU A 31 14.18 6.49 11.71
C LEU A 31 13.11 7.49 12.19
N PHE A 32 12.16 7.82 11.32
CA PHE A 32 11.12 8.83 11.59
C PHE A 32 9.74 8.32 11.19
N PRO A 33 9.23 7.23 11.80
CA PRO A 33 8.03 6.55 11.32
C PRO A 33 6.77 7.42 11.41
N GLY A 34 6.64 8.27 12.44
CA GLY A 34 5.52 9.22 12.55
C GLY A 34 5.52 10.28 11.44
N ALA A 35 6.69 10.80 11.07
CA ALA A 35 6.81 11.76 9.97
C ALA A 35 6.61 11.08 8.61
N ALA A 36 7.13 9.87 8.42
CA ALA A 36 6.87 9.07 7.24
C ALA A 36 5.37 8.73 7.08
N LEU A 37 4.68 8.39 8.17
CA LEU A 37 3.24 8.19 8.16
C LEU A 37 2.49 9.46 7.71
N LEU A 38 2.89 10.64 8.20
CA LEU A 38 2.32 11.93 7.77
C LEU A 38 2.55 12.20 6.28
N VAL A 39 3.73 11.86 5.76
CA VAL A 39 4.00 11.95 4.31
C VAL A 39 3.05 11.02 3.55
N LEU A 40 2.96 9.75 3.94
CA LEU A 40 2.11 8.77 3.28
C LEU A 40 0.63 9.19 3.26
N THR A 41 0.10 9.68 4.38
CA THR A 41 -1.29 10.13 4.49
C THR A 41 -1.55 11.40 3.70
N THR A 42 -0.57 12.32 3.64
CA THR A 42 -0.68 13.54 2.83
C THR A 42 -0.72 13.20 1.34
N PHE A 43 0.14 12.27 0.90
CA PHE A 43 0.09 11.75 -0.47
C PHE A 43 -1.24 11.03 -0.75
N ALA A 44 -1.72 10.20 0.18
CA ALA A 44 -3.01 9.53 0.06
C ALA A 44 -4.15 10.56 -0.07
N ALA A 45 -4.14 11.63 0.71
CA ALA A 45 -5.13 12.70 0.65
C ALA A 45 -5.12 13.42 -0.71
N ALA A 46 -3.93 13.72 -1.24
CA ALA A 46 -3.79 14.26 -2.59
C ALA A 46 -4.37 13.30 -3.64
N LEU A 47 -4.12 11.99 -3.49
CA LEU A 47 -4.69 10.97 -4.37
C LEU A 47 -6.21 10.88 -4.27
N PHE A 48 -6.81 11.04 -3.07
CA PHE A 48 -8.26 11.13 -2.91
C PHE A 48 -8.85 12.32 -3.68
N VAL A 49 -8.22 13.49 -3.60
CA VAL A 49 -8.65 14.66 -4.39
C VAL A 49 -8.54 14.39 -5.89
N ILE A 50 -7.40 13.85 -6.34
CA ILE A 50 -7.17 13.54 -7.75
C ILE A 50 -8.19 12.49 -8.25
N ASP A 51 -8.39 11.41 -7.51
CA ASP A 51 -9.35 10.34 -7.84
C ASP A 51 -10.76 10.90 -8.00
N GLY A 52 -11.24 11.70 -7.03
CA GLY A 52 -12.58 12.27 -7.13
C GLY A 52 -12.73 13.30 -8.25
N VAL A 53 -11.71 14.12 -8.53
CA VAL A 53 -11.75 15.06 -9.66
C VAL A 53 -11.76 14.32 -10.99
N LEU A 54 -10.87 13.34 -11.17
CA LEU A 54 -10.81 12.54 -12.39
C LEU A 54 -12.06 11.68 -12.56
N GLY A 55 -12.64 11.18 -11.48
CA GLY A 55 -13.88 10.41 -11.50
C GLY A 55 -15.09 11.26 -11.90
N LEU A 56 -15.25 12.48 -11.36
CA LEU A 56 -16.28 13.41 -11.82
C LEU A 56 -16.08 13.79 -13.30
N TRP A 57 -14.83 14.03 -13.71
CA TRP A 57 -14.49 14.32 -15.10
C TRP A 57 -14.86 13.15 -16.03
N ALA A 58 -14.58 11.91 -15.62
CA ALA A 58 -14.93 10.72 -16.38
C ALA A 58 -16.45 10.51 -16.50
N ILE A 59 -17.24 10.88 -15.50
CA ILE A 59 -18.71 10.83 -15.59
C ILE A 59 -19.22 11.86 -16.62
N THR A 60 -18.64 13.06 -16.65
CA THR A 60 -19.08 14.13 -17.57
C THR A 60 -18.59 13.92 -19.01
N PHE A 61 -17.36 13.44 -19.19
CA PHE A 61 -16.69 13.43 -20.50
C PHE A 61 -16.25 12.03 -20.98
N GLY A 62 -16.34 11.00 -20.13
CA GLY A 62 -15.80 9.67 -20.41
C GLY A 62 -16.67 8.78 -21.28
N GLY A 63 -17.85 9.23 -21.71
CA GLY A 63 -18.73 8.54 -22.66
C GLY A 63 -19.36 7.21 -22.17
N GLY A 64 -18.92 6.67 -21.04
CA GLY A 64 -19.48 5.48 -20.40
C GLY A 64 -20.73 5.80 -19.58
N LYS A 65 -21.86 5.19 -19.92
CA LYS A 65 -23.04 5.21 -19.04
C LYS A 65 -22.82 4.23 -17.90
N THR A 66 -22.50 4.74 -16.71
CA THR A 66 -22.51 3.91 -15.50
C THR A 66 -23.95 3.61 -15.10
N GLY A 67 -24.21 2.39 -14.65
CA GLY A 67 -25.56 1.96 -14.26
C GLY A 67 -26.14 2.74 -13.07
N ASN A 68 -25.31 3.52 -12.36
CA ASN A 68 -25.67 4.16 -11.10
C ASN A 68 -25.05 5.58 -10.96
N PHE A 69 -25.33 6.47 -11.92
CA PHE A 69 -24.81 7.85 -12.00
C PHE A 69 -24.70 8.58 -10.64
N TRP A 70 -25.78 8.59 -9.86
CA TRP A 70 -25.81 9.29 -8.57
C TRP A 70 -24.86 8.71 -7.53
N PHE A 71 -24.64 7.39 -7.55
CA PHE A 71 -23.66 6.75 -6.67
C PHE A 71 -22.24 7.18 -7.03
N ASP A 72 -21.91 7.25 -8.32
CA ASP A 72 -20.59 7.67 -8.77
C ASP A 72 -20.33 9.15 -8.44
N VAL A 73 -21.33 10.02 -8.60
CA VAL A 73 -21.22 11.43 -8.19
C VAL A 73 -20.95 11.53 -6.70
N VAL A 74 -21.73 10.84 -5.86
CA VAL A 74 -21.56 10.87 -4.39
C VAL A 74 -20.21 10.29 -3.98
N ARG A 75 -19.78 9.16 -4.56
CA ARG A 75 -18.47 8.55 -4.27
C ARG A 75 -17.34 9.54 -4.56
N ASN A 76 -17.34 10.16 -5.73
CA ASN A 76 -16.26 11.05 -6.14
C ASN A 76 -16.27 12.36 -5.34
N ALA A 77 -17.46 12.89 -5.03
CA ALA A 77 -17.60 14.04 -4.13
C ALA A 77 -17.06 13.72 -2.73
N LEU A 78 -17.40 12.56 -2.16
CA LEU A 78 -16.87 12.10 -0.87
C LEU A 78 -15.35 11.94 -0.91
N SER A 79 -14.80 11.39 -1.99
CA SER A 79 -13.35 11.26 -2.21
C SER A 79 -12.65 12.63 -2.10
N ILE A 80 -13.17 13.64 -2.81
CA ILE A 80 -12.65 15.03 -2.74
C ILE A 80 -12.77 15.59 -1.33
N ILE A 81 -13.94 15.46 -0.70
CA ILE A 81 -14.18 15.99 0.65
C ILE A 81 -13.20 15.38 1.65
N VAL A 82 -13.04 14.05 1.65
CA VAL A 82 -12.11 13.34 2.53
C VAL A 82 -10.67 13.81 2.29
N GLY A 83 -10.25 13.90 1.02
CA GLY A 83 -8.91 14.40 0.67
C GLY A 83 -8.65 15.82 1.19
N ILE A 84 -9.59 16.75 0.98
CA ILE A 84 -9.48 18.14 1.44
C ILE A 84 -9.45 18.20 2.97
N LEU A 85 -10.31 17.45 3.67
CA LEU A 85 -10.37 17.44 5.13
C LEU A 85 -9.04 16.98 5.75
N ILE A 86 -8.39 15.98 5.16
CA ILE A 86 -7.07 15.52 5.62
C ILE A 86 -6.00 16.59 5.36
N LEU A 87 -6.04 17.30 4.23
CA LEU A 87 -5.06 18.33 3.88
C LEU A 87 -5.18 19.61 4.75
N ILE A 88 -6.38 19.97 5.22
CA ILE A 88 -6.60 21.13 6.09
C ILE A 88 -5.97 20.91 7.48
N SER A 89 -6.07 19.68 7.99
CA SER A 89 -5.46 19.30 9.26
C SER A 89 -4.66 18.01 9.10
N PRO A 90 -3.41 18.08 8.60
CA PRO A 90 -2.61 16.91 8.29
C PRO A 90 -2.41 16.00 9.50
N LEU A 91 -2.26 16.57 10.70
CA LEU A 91 -2.06 15.77 11.91
C LEU A 91 -3.32 14.97 12.29
N LEU A 92 -4.48 15.63 12.40
CA LEU A 92 -5.73 14.94 12.74
C LEU A 92 -6.16 13.99 11.63
N GLY A 93 -6.03 14.42 10.37
CA GLY A 93 -6.29 13.60 9.19
C GLY A 93 -5.42 12.36 9.17
N THR A 94 -4.13 12.48 9.49
CA THR A 94 -3.22 11.33 9.60
C THR A 94 -3.69 10.33 10.65
N LEU A 95 -4.05 10.79 11.85
CA LEU A 95 -4.50 9.90 12.93
C LEU A 95 -5.78 9.14 12.53
N ILE A 96 -6.77 9.85 11.98
CA ILE A 96 -8.05 9.27 11.58
C ILE A 96 -7.87 8.31 10.41
N THR A 97 -7.18 8.74 9.34
CA THR A 97 -6.95 7.93 8.14
C THR A 97 -6.09 6.71 8.45
N ALA A 98 -5.02 6.86 9.22
CA ALA A 98 -4.17 5.74 9.60
C ALA A 98 -4.96 4.72 10.44
N ALA A 99 -5.70 5.16 11.46
CA ALA A 99 -6.53 4.26 12.26
C ALA A 99 -7.59 3.57 11.41
N PHE A 100 -8.28 4.30 10.53
CA PHE A 100 -9.28 3.75 9.62
C PHE A 100 -8.69 2.67 8.70
N LEU A 101 -7.55 2.94 8.06
CA LEU A 101 -6.87 1.96 7.20
C LEU A 101 -6.42 0.73 8.00
N VAL A 102 -5.91 0.94 9.21
CA VAL A 102 -5.52 -0.18 10.08
C VAL A 102 -6.72 -1.03 10.47
N TYR A 103 -7.87 -0.42 10.79
CA TYR A 103 -9.09 -1.18 11.06
C TYR A 103 -9.56 -1.98 9.84
N LEU A 104 -9.50 -1.42 8.63
CA LEU A 104 -9.83 -2.18 7.42
C LEU A 104 -8.94 -3.43 7.27
N VAL A 105 -7.63 -3.28 7.46
CA VAL A 105 -6.69 -4.40 7.44
C VAL A 105 -6.96 -5.38 8.58
N ALA A 106 -7.31 -4.87 9.77
CA ALA A 106 -7.61 -5.69 10.94
C ALA A 106 -8.84 -6.58 10.72
N PHE A 107 -9.93 -6.00 10.22
CA PHE A 107 -11.16 -6.75 9.92
C PHE A 107 -10.95 -7.73 8.77
N GLN A 108 -10.21 -7.34 7.72
CA GLN A 108 -9.80 -8.26 6.67
C GLN A 108 -9.00 -9.44 7.25
N ALA A 109 -8.07 -9.17 8.16
CA ALA A 109 -7.23 -10.19 8.76
C ALA A 109 -8.05 -11.18 9.61
N ILE A 110 -8.96 -10.67 10.43
CA ILE A 110 -9.87 -11.52 11.20
C ILE A 110 -10.78 -12.34 10.29
N PHE A 111 -11.32 -11.72 9.23
CA PHE A 111 -12.24 -12.38 8.30
C PHE A 111 -11.55 -13.52 7.53
N VAL A 112 -10.42 -13.25 6.90
CA VAL A 112 -9.66 -14.26 6.15
C VAL A 112 -9.14 -15.36 7.08
N GLY A 113 -8.59 -15.01 8.24
CA GLY A 113 -8.09 -16.01 9.19
C GLY A 113 -9.21 -16.89 9.73
N GLY A 114 -10.38 -16.31 10.02
CA GLY A 114 -11.57 -17.06 10.37
C GLY A 114 -12.03 -18.01 9.26
N MET A 115 -12.02 -17.55 8.00
CA MET A 115 -12.34 -18.41 6.86
C MET A 115 -11.34 -19.56 6.70
N GLU A 116 -10.03 -19.31 6.82
CA GLU A 116 -8.99 -20.36 6.74
C GLU A 116 -9.22 -21.45 7.80
N ILE A 117 -9.51 -21.04 9.05
CA ILE A 117 -9.80 -21.97 10.13
C ILE A 117 -11.06 -22.79 9.81
N VAL A 118 -12.14 -22.14 9.38
CA VAL A 118 -13.40 -22.83 9.04
C VAL A 118 -13.20 -23.82 7.89
N VAL A 119 -12.52 -23.42 6.82
CA VAL A 119 -12.26 -24.26 5.65
C VAL A 119 -11.41 -25.46 6.04
N VAL A 120 -10.29 -25.27 6.73
CA VAL A 120 -9.39 -26.38 7.04
C VAL A 120 -10.01 -27.37 8.03
N VAL A 121 -10.89 -26.91 8.92
CA VAL A 121 -11.62 -27.78 9.87
C VAL A 121 -12.72 -28.57 9.15
N ARG A 122 -13.44 -27.96 8.21
CA ARG A 122 -14.52 -28.63 7.45
C ARG A 122 -13.99 -29.59 6.40
N GLU A 123 -12.96 -29.19 5.67
CA GLU A 123 -12.40 -29.94 4.54
C GLU A 123 -11.13 -30.68 4.91
N ARG A 124 -10.95 -31.02 6.19
CA ARG A 124 -9.72 -31.64 6.72
C ARG A 124 -9.22 -32.86 5.94
N GLU A 125 -10.14 -33.59 5.30
CA GLU A 125 -9.88 -34.79 4.52
C GLU A 125 -9.22 -34.49 3.16
N LEU A 126 -9.39 -33.27 2.63
CA LEU A 126 -8.74 -32.80 1.40
C LEU A 126 -7.30 -32.32 1.64
N TYR A 127 -6.89 -32.12 2.90
CA TYR A 127 -5.57 -31.63 3.26
C TYR A 127 -4.66 -32.75 3.75
N ALA A 128 -3.49 -32.90 3.12
CA ALA A 128 -2.46 -33.82 3.59
C ALA A 128 -1.91 -33.44 4.98
N LYS A 129 -1.89 -32.14 5.31
CA LYS A 129 -1.49 -31.61 6.63
C LYS A 129 -2.32 -30.37 6.96
N ILE A 130 -3.06 -30.43 8.07
CA ILE A 130 -3.95 -29.36 8.55
C ILE A 130 -3.16 -28.24 9.26
N TRP A 131 -2.10 -28.62 9.97
CA TRP A 131 -1.36 -27.73 10.87
C TRP A 131 -0.85 -26.42 10.25
N PRO A 132 -0.28 -26.39 9.03
CA PRO A 132 0.22 -25.13 8.45
C PRO A 132 -0.89 -24.10 8.21
N VAL A 133 -2.04 -24.55 7.68
CA VAL A 133 -3.18 -23.69 7.36
C VAL A 133 -3.94 -23.28 8.63
N LEU A 134 -4.05 -24.18 9.61
CA LEU A 134 -4.64 -23.82 10.89
C LEU A 134 -3.78 -22.77 11.62
N LEU A 135 -2.46 -22.94 11.60
CA LEU A 135 -1.54 -21.99 12.21
C LEU A 135 -1.58 -20.63 11.50
N SER A 136 -1.62 -20.61 10.15
CA SER A 136 -1.75 -19.36 9.40
C SER A 136 -3.03 -18.63 9.77
N GLY A 137 -4.16 -19.32 9.79
CA GLY A 137 -5.46 -18.73 10.12
C GLY A 137 -5.47 -18.15 11.54
N VAL A 138 -4.94 -18.89 12.52
CA VAL A 138 -4.82 -18.41 13.91
C VAL A 138 -3.91 -17.17 13.99
N LEU A 139 -2.75 -17.19 13.33
CA LEU A 139 -1.85 -16.03 13.30
C LEU A 139 -2.50 -14.82 12.63
N TYR A 140 -3.29 -15.02 11.58
CA TYR A 140 -3.99 -13.95 10.87
C TYR A 140 -5.08 -13.31 11.74
N VAL A 141 -5.84 -14.13 12.50
CA VAL A 141 -6.81 -13.63 13.48
C VAL A 141 -6.12 -12.86 14.60
N LEU A 142 -5.04 -13.41 15.17
CA LEU A 142 -4.28 -12.75 16.23
C LEU A 142 -3.67 -11.43 15.75
N PHE A 143 -3.13 -11.41 14.53
CA PHE A 143 -2.64 -10.20 13.89
C PHE A 143 -3.76 -9.16 13.76
N GLY A 144 -4.93 -9.55 13.24
CA GLY A 144 -6.07 -8.63 13.16
C GLY A 144 -6.53 -8.11 14.52
N LEU A 145 -6.58 -8.95 15.55
CA LEU A 145 -6.91 -8.51 16.91
C LEU A 145 -5.89 -7.50 17.47
N LEU A 146 -4.58 -7.73 17.25
CA LEU A 146 -3.53 -6.79 17.63
C LEU A 146 -3.76 -5.41 16.98
N LEU A 147 -4.10 -5.40 15.69
CA LEU A 147 -4.39 -4.15 14.96
C LEU A 147 -5.64 -3.43 15.50
N VAL A 148 -6.67 -4.16 15.93
CA VAL A 148 -7.89 -3.56 16.52
C VAL A 148 -7.59 -2.87 17.84
N PHE A 149 -6.78 -3.48 18.71
CA PHE A 149 -6.51 -2.94 20.05
C PHE A 149 -5.47 -1.81 20.06
N TRP A 150 -4.53 -1.80 19.10
CA TRP A 150 -3.48 -0.77 19.01
C TRP A 150 -3.34 -0.19 17.60
N PRO A 151 -4.37 0.48 17.05
CA PRO A 151 -4.40 0.87 15.64
C PRO A 151 -3.33 1.90 15.27
N LEU A 152 -3.04 2.87 16.16
CA LEU A 152 -2.03 3.90 15.89
C LEU A 152 -0.61 3.33 15.94
N GLU A 153 -0.30 2.56 16.97
CA GLU A 153 1.01 1.88 17.09
C GLU A 153 1.22 0.89 15.95
N ALA A 154 0.16 0.18 15.56
CA ALA A 154 0.17 -0.69 14.40
C ALA A 154 0.45 0.07 13.11
N ALA A 155 -0.14 1.25 12.89
CA ALA A 155 0.17 2.06 11.71
C ALA A 155 1.66 2.43 11.65
N VAL A 156 2.22 2.86 12.79
CA VAL A 156 3.65 3.17 12.92
C VAL A 156 4.51 1.93 12.66
N ALA A 157 4.17 0.79 13.25
CA ALA A 157 4.87 -0.47 13.06
C ALA A 157 4.83 -0.94 11.59
N LEU A 158 3.68 -0.81 10.92
CA LEU A 158 3.52 -1.14 9.50
C LEU A 158 4.38 -0.24 8.61
N VAL A 159 4.51 1.05 8.95
CA VAL A 159 5.44 1.97 8.26
C VAL A 159 6.89 1.53 8.44
N MET A 160 7.29 1.14 9.65
CA MET A 160 8.65 0.65 9.91
C MET A 160 8.93 -0.65 9.15
N VAL A 161 8.01 -1.62 9.19
CA VAL A 161 8.11 -2.87 8.43
C VAL A 161 8.19 -2.57 6.93
N GLY A 162 7.33 -1.68 6.42
CA GLY A 162 7.38 -1.21 5.04
C GLY A 162 8.73 -0.59 4.69
N GLY A 163 9.31 0.21 5.59
CA GLY A 163 10.63 0.80 5.44
C GLY A 163 11.74 -0.26 5.36
N VAL A 164 11.72 -1.27 6.24
CA VAL A 164 12.65 -2.41 6.18
C VAL A 164 12.52 -3.16 4.87
N LEU A 165 11.29 -3.45 4.43
CA LEU A 165 11.05 -4.11 3.15
C LEU A 165 11.57 -3.27 1.97
N MET A 166 11.37 -1.94 1.98
CA MET A 166 11.92 -1.05 0.96
C MET A 166 13.45 -1.15 0.90
N MET A 167 14.13 -1.23 2.04
CA MET A 167 15.59 -1.40 2.07
C MET A 167 16.00 -2.76 1.47
N VAL A 168 15.33 -3.84 1.83
CA VAL A 168 15.59 -5.18 1.27
C VAL A 168 15.41 -5.20 -0.25
N PHE A 169 14.30 -4.64 -0.76
CA PHE A 169 14.05 -4.54 -2.19
C PHE A 169 15.03 -3.61 -2.91
N ALA A 170 15.45 -2.52 -2.25
CA ALA A 170 16.44 -1.60 -2.80
C ALA A 170 17.78 -2.30 -3.09
N PHE A 171 18.28 -3.12 -2.16
CA PHE A 171 19.50 -3.90 -2.39
C PHE A 171 19.36 -4.86 -3.58
N GLY A 172 18.20 -5.52 -3.71
CA GLY A 172 17.89 -6.35 -4.88
C GLY A 172 17.90 -5.57 -6.20
N LEU A 173 17.28 -4.38 -6.22
CA LEU A 173 17.23 -3.49 -7.40
C LEU A 173 18.61 -2.94 -7.76
N MET A 174 19.44 -2.59 -6.78
CA MET A 174 20.81 -2.14 -7.02
C MET A 174 21.65 -3.26 -7.64
N GLY A 175 21.50 -4.50 -7.14
CA GLY A 175 22.13 -5.67 -7.75
C GLY A 175 21.67 -5.91 -9.19
N LEU A 176 20.37 -5.74 -9.48
CA LEU A 176 19.83 -5.85 -10.83
C LEU A 176 20.35 -4.72 -11.75
N ALA A 177 20.39 -3.49 -11.27
CA ALA A 177 20.91 -2.34 -12.01
C ALA A 177 22.38 -2.55 -12.39
N TRP A 178 23.18 -3.07 -11.47
CA TRP A 178 24.57 -3.43 -11.72
C TRP A 178 24.70 -4.53 -12.78
N ARG A 179 23.84 -5.55 -12.74
CA ARG A 179 23.81 -6.62 -13.73
C ARG A 179 23.46 -6.09 -15.13
N LEU A 180 22.47 -5.21 -15.23
CA LEU A 180 22.05 -4.59 -16.49
C LEU A 180 23.16 -3.70 -17.06
N TYR A 181 23.80 -2.89 -16.21
CA TYR A 181 24.94 -2.06 -16.60
C TYR A 181 26.09 -2.90 -17.18
N ARG A 182 26.41 -4.03 -16.54
CA ARG A 182 27.42 -4.98 -17.05
C ARG A 182 27.00 -5.68 -18.34
N ALA A 183 25.71 -5.94 -18.53
CA ALA A 183 25.16 -6.54 -19.74
C ALA A 183 25.11 -5.58 -20.94
N GLY A 184 25.55 -4.31 -20.78
CA GLY A 184 25.52 -3.31 -21.83
C GLY A 184 24.13 -2.70 -22.08
N HIS A 185 23.17 -2.96 -21.18
CA HIS A 185 21.77 -2.53 -21.25
C HIS A 185 21.38 -1.47 -20.21
#